data_AF-A0A485C5X3-F1
#
_entry.id   AF-A0A485C5X3-F1
#
_cell.length_a   1.000
_cell.length_b   1.000
_cell.length_c   1.000
_cell.angle_alpha   90.00
_cell.angle_beta   90.00
_cell.angle_gamma   90.00
#
_symmetry.space_group_name_H-M   'P 1'
#
loop_
_entity.id
_entity.type
_entity.pdbx_description
1 polymer ?
#
loop_
_entity_poly.entity_id
_entity_poly.type
_entity_poly.pdbx_seq_one_letter_code
_entity_poly.pdbx_strand_id
1 'polypeptide(L)'
;MAKKPFMKRLQAQQEMKKNSAVVSDIEKVIANKQPDEQSHDIAAHQIMADIARPDIEPDGQIIRVDINLVYAEDQVRPEEDFEEDIIDGMSDTFETIGMLTPPRCYPRDRRGYQIWLGETRVRTARKRGDTHIDIYVGKPPRERKERIIGQLIENLQQSGLKPLATAKSFYELKHEFNMTGEQIAKTMGKPTSFVSKHLRLIDAPENVTALLRDKVTSDVDLAYTLIQVNEKSPEEAEKLVAAARESGISRSQVKAVLDAVKNKNKGEISHAKSKAQNKKPTKPLGSNSDVKTWQVVVEIDDQQGVIMTDRAPDKAGYVWVKMDIGEISVEASELRVKGMRSQ
;
A
#
# COMPACT_ATOMS: atom_id res chain seq x y z
N MET A 1 30.21 -95.18 20.82
CA MET A 1 29.88 -94.96 19.39
C MET A 1 28.84 -93.85 19.25
N ALA A 2 29.25 -92.57 19.14
CA ALA A 2 28.31 -91.44 18.96
C ALA A 2 28.95 -90.26 18.18
N LYS A 3 29.71 -90.54 17.11
CA LYS A 3 30.32 -89.52 16.22
C LYS A 3 29.75 -89.51 14.79
N LYS A 4 28.64 -90.22 14.54
CA LYS A 4 28.04 -90.33 13.19
C LYS A 4 27.01 -89.24 12.82
N PRO A 5 26.23 -88.59 13.72
CA PRO A 5 25.24 -87.60 13.28
C PRO A 5 25.84 -86.20 13.05
N PHE A 6 26.95 -85.84 13.70
CA PHE A 6 27.59 -84.52 13.56
C PHE A 6 28.37 -84.38 12.24
N MET A 7 29.16 -85.39 11.87
CA MET A 7 29.91 -85.39 10.60
C MET A 7 28.99 -85.39 9.37
N LYS A 8 27.81 -86.02 9.47
CA LYS A 8 26.78 -85.98 8.41
C LYS A 8 26.19 -84.58 8.19
N ARG A 9 26.01 -83.81 9.27
CA ARG A 9 25.53 -82.41 9.19
C ARG A 9 26.60 -81.46 8.67
N LEU A 10 27.87 -81.67 9.04
CA LEU A 10 28.98 -80.86 8.56
C LEU A 10 29.27 -81.10 7.06
N GLN A 11 29.19 -82.35 6.60
CA GLN A 11 29.28 -82.68 5.17
C GLN A 11 28.10 -82.13 4.36
N ALA A 12 26.87 -82.19 4.90
CA ALA A 12 25.70 -81.58 4.26
C ALA A 12 25.79 -80.05 4.14
N GLN A 13 26.37 -79.35 5.14
CA GLN A 13 26.63 -77.91 5.06
C GLN A 13 27.78 -77.56 4.11
N GLN A 14 28.78 -78.42 3.96
CA GLN A 14 29.89 -78.23 3.02
C GLN A 14 29.48 -78.53 1.56
N GLU A 15 28.54 -79.46 1.34
CA GLU A 15 27.94 -79.71 0.01
C GLU A 15 26.97 -78.59 -0.41
N MET A 16 26.20 -78.02 0.53
CA MET A 16 25.39 -76.82 0.23
C MET A 16 26.22 -75.58 -0.12
N LYS A 17 27.46 -75.48 0.37
CA LYS A 17 28.41 -74.41 -0.03
C LYS A 17 29.14 -74.66 -1.35
N LYS A 18 29.07 -75.86 -1.94
CA LYS A 18 29.74 -76.21 -3.21
C LYS A 18 28.83 -76.20 -4.44
N ASN A 19 27.52 -76.12 -4.28
CA ASN A 19 26.60 -75.87 -5.40
C ASN A 19 26.42 -74.36 -5.63
N SER A 20 27.43 -73.72 -6.20
CA SER A 20 27.45 -72.31 -6.61
C SER A 20 26.60 -72.02 -7.86
N ALA A 21 25.49 -72.73 -8.05
CA ALA A 21 24.55 -72.53 -9.16
C ALA A 21 23.21 -71.94 -8.69
N VAL A 22 22.96 -71.86 -7.38
CA VAL A 22 21.74 -71.23 -6.81
C VAL A 22 22.02 -69.82 -6.29
N VAL A 23 23.30 -69.44 -6.15
CA VAL A 23 23.71 -68.07 -5.77
C VAL A 23 23.78 -67.14 -6.99
N SER A 24 23.97 -67.68 -8.20
CA SER A 24 23.96 -66.87 -9.44
C SER A 24 22.57 -66.39 -9.84
N ASP A 25 21.50 -67.05 -9.39
CA ASP A 25 20.12 -66.63 -9.69
C ASP A 25 19.59 -65.62 -8.67
N ILE A 26 20.15 -65.59 -7.45
CA ILE A 26 19.87 -64.52 -6.48
C ILE A 26 20.65 -63.26 -6.84
N GLU A 27 21.89 -63.37 -7.33
CA GLU A 27 22.64 -62.23 -7.85
C GLU A 27 22.04 -61.68 -9.16
N LYS A 28 21.43 -62.50 -10.02
CA LYS A 28 20.68 -62.01 -11.19
C LYS A 28 19.35 -61.33 -10.83
N VAL A 29 18.69 -61.75 -9.75
CA VAL A 29 17.46 -61.08 -9.26
C VAL A 29 17.79 -59.78 -8.50
N ILE A 30 18.98 -59.67 -7.90
CA ILE A 30 19.47 -58.45 -7.24
C ILE A 30 20.14 -57.49 -8.25
N ALA A 31 20.72 -57.99 -9.34
CA ALA A 31 21.28 -57.17 -10.44
C ALA A 31 20.20 -56.53 -11.34
N ASN A 32 18.96 -57.04 -11.31
CA ASN A 32 17.80 -56.39 -11.95
C ASN A 32 17.02 -55.46 -10.99
N LYS A 33 17.65 -55.04 -9.89
CA LYS A 33 17.10 -54.07 -8.93
C LYS A 33 18.05 -52.86 -8.74
N GLN A 34 18.69 -52.43 -9.81
CA GLN A 34 19.06 -51.02 -9.90
C GLN A 34 17.76 -50.24 -10.15
N PRO A 35 17.41 -49.26 -9.31
CA PRO A 35 16.33 -48.33 -9.67
C PRO A 35 16.81 -47.60 -10.92
N ASP A 36 16.06 -47.71 -12.02
CA ASP A 36 16.29 -46.88 -13.19
C ASP A 36 16.25 -45.41 -12.74
N GLU A 37 17.44 -44.81 -12.66
CA GLU A 37 17.60 -43.38 -12.54
C GLU A 37 17.08 -42.73 -13.83
N GLN A 38 16.10 -41.84 -13.66
CA GLN A 38 15.76 -40.77 -14.60
C GLN A 38 15.03 -41.15 -15.89
N SER A 39 13.98 -41.97 -15.81
CA SER A 39 12.94 -41.99 -16.84
C SER A 39 11.62 -42.46 -16.26
N HIS A 40 10.56 -41.67 -16.42
CA HIS A 40 9.22 -41.91 -15.91
C HIS A 40 8.99 -41.54 -14.43
N ASP A 41 9.03 -40.23 -14.19
CA ASP A 41 7.79 -39.61 -13.73
C ASP A 41 7.49 -38.27 -14.39
N ILE A 42 8.12 -37.99 -15.53
CA ILE A 42 7.75 -36.84 -16.37
C ILE A 42 6.30 -36.99 -16.77
N ALA A 43 5.82 -38.19 -17.14
CA ALA A 43 4.44 -38.41 -17.50
C ALA A 43 3.47 -38.23 -16.33
N ALA A 44 3.73 -38.71 -15.12
CA ALA A 44 2.84 -38.44 -13.98
C ALA A 44 2.95 -37.00 -13.47
N HIS A 45 4.13 -36.37 -13.56
CA HIS A 45 4.29 -34.94 -13.32
C HIS A 45 3.63 -34.09 -14.43
N GLN A 46 3.60 -34.56 -15.68
CA GLN A 46 2.90 -33.94 -16.80
C GLN A 46 1.39 -34.14 -16.63
N ILE A 47 0.94 -35.31 -16.20
CA ILE A 47 -0.45 -35.63 -15.89
C ILE A 47 -0.92 -34.83 -14.68
N MET A 48 -0.11 -34.67 -13.63
CA MET A 48 -0.40 -33.79 -12.49
C MET A 48 -0.33 -32.30 -12.88
N ALA A 49 0.55 -31.91 -13.81
CA ALA A 49 0.56 -30.58 -14.42
C ALA A 49 -0.65 -30.36 -15.35
N ASP A 50 -1.14 -31.40 -16.01
CA ASP A 50 -2.29 -31.40 -16.91
C ASP A 50 -3.63 -31.49 -16.15
N ILE A 51 -3.66 -32.10 -14.96
CA ILE A 51 -4.79 -32.03 -14.02
C ILE A 51 -4.81 -30.65 -13.34
N ALA A 52 -3.65 -30.01 -13.15
CA ALA A 52 -3.51 -28.61 -12.77
C ALA A 52 -3.69 -27.64 -13.96
N ARG A 53 -4.49 -28.02 -14.98
CA ARG A 53 -4.90 -27.10 -16.04
C ARG A 53 -5.90 -26.09 -15.47
N PRO A 54 -5.61 -24.78 -15.53
CA PRO A 54 -6.53 -23.71 -15.11
C PRO A 54 -7.73 -23.54 -16.07
N ASP A 55 -7.98 -24.48 -16.98
CA ASP A 55 -9.00 -24.38 -18.03
C ASP A 55 -10.34 -25.03 -17.66
N ILE A 56 -10.48 -25.65 -16.48
CA ILE A 56 -11.72 -26.34 -16.07
C ILE A 56 -12.68 -25.41 -15.32
N GLU A 57 -12.22 -24.26 -14.83
CA GLU A 57 -13.08 -23.33 -14.10
C GLU A 57 -13.35 -22.07 -14.93
N PRO A 58 -14.59 -21.86 -15.41
CA PRO A 58 -14.93 -20.67 -16.15
C PRO A 58 -14.66 -19.42 -15.29
N ASP A 59 -13.74 -18.57 -15.75
CA ASP A 59 -13.52 -17.22 -15.21
C ASP A 59 -14.85 -16.46 -15.07
N GLY A 60 -15.02 -15.74 -13.96
CA GLY A 60 -16.20 -14.93 -13.68
C GLY A 60 -17.29 -15.62 -12.86
N GLN A 61 -17.00 -16.77 -12.27
CA GLN A 61 -17.95 -17.53 -11.46
C GLN A 61 -17.68 -17.44 -9.96
N ILE A 62 -18.74 -17.63 -9.17
CA ILE A 62 -18.64 -17.87 -7.73
C ILE A 62 -18.72 -19.39 -7.52
N ILE A 63 -17.73 -19.96 -6.84
CA ILE A 63 -17.70 -21.38 -6.50
C ILE A 63 -17.48 -21.56 -5.00
N ARG A 64 -17.99 -22.68 -4.47
CA ARG A 64 -17.76 -23.09 -3.10
C ARG A 64 -16.59 -24.06 -3.04
N VAL A 65 -15.57 -23.75 -2.26
CA VAL A 65 -14.33 -24.54 -2.17
C VAL A 65 -13.98 -24.86 -0.73
N ASP A 66 -13.21 -25.92 -0.52
CA ASP A 66 -12.58 -26.19 0.78
C ASP A 66 -11.66 -25.01 1.13
N ILE A 67 -11.80 -24.47 2.35
CA ILE A 67 -11.07 -23.27 2.78
C ILE A 67 -9.55 -23.49 2.85
N ASN A 68 -9.10 -24.74 2.97
CA ASN A 68 -7.69 -25.10 2.98
C ASN A 68 -7.05 -25.03 1.59
N LEU A 69 -7.86 -25.00 0.53
CA LEU A 69 -7.38 -24.75 -0.83
C LEU A 69 -7.19 -23.25 -1.09
N VAL A 70 -7.68 -22.35 -0.24
CA VAL A 70 -7.53 -20.90 -0.43
C VAL A 70 -6.26 -20.45 0.29
N TYR A 71 -5.40 -19.65 -0.34
CA TYR A 71 -4.17 -19.18 0.28
C TYR A 71 -3.86 -17.72 -0.05
N ALA A 72 -3.19 -17.02 0.86
CA ALA A 72 -2.68 -15.68 0.61
C ALA A 72 -1.18 -15.74 0.28
N GLU A 73 -0.73 -14.83 -0.56
CA GLU A 73 0.67 -14.37 -0.62
C GLU A 73 0.73 -12.95 -0.07
N ASP A 74 1.92 -12.36 -0.04
CA ASP A 74 2.13 -10.97 0.37
C ASP A 74 1.12 -10.01 -0.28
N GLN A 75 0.26 -9.43 0.56
CA GLN A 75 -0.68 -8.38 0.21
C GLN A 75 -0.18 -7.03 0.73
N VAL A 76 -0.78 -5.95 0.24
CA VAL A 76 -0.51 -4.58 0.74
C VAL A 76 -0.90 -4.38 2.22
N ARG A 77 -1.84 -5.19 2.74
CA ARG A 77 -2.24 -5.17 4.14
C ARG A 77 -1.30 -6.10 4.93
N PRO A 78 -0.56 -5.59 5.93
CA PRO A 78 0.35 -6.40 6.73
C PRO A 78 -0.41 -7.29 7.73
N GLU A 79 0.27 -8.33 8.24
CA GLU A 79 -0.28 -9.27 9.22
C GLU A 79 -0.83 -8.57 10.47
N GLU A 80 -0.09 -7.58 10.97
CA GLU A 80 -0.45 -6.76 12.13
C GLU A 80 -1.71 -5.89 11.95
N ASP A 81 -2.24 -5.80 10.73
CA ASP A 81 -3.49 -5.08 10.44
C ASP A 81 -4.74 -5.99 10.52
N PHE A 82 -4.56 -7.29 10.81
CA PHE A 82 -5.65 -8.25 11.02
C PHE A 82 -5.90 -8.50 12.51
N GLU A 83 -6.15 -7.43 13.24
CA GLU A 83 -6.41 -7.49 14.68
C GLU A 83 -7.77 -8.09 15.00
N GLU A 84 -7.90 -8.59 16.23
CA GLU A 84 -9.06 -9.34 16.69
C GLU A 84 -10.39 -8.59 16.46
N ASP A 85 -10.45 -7.30 16.81
CA ASP A 85 -11.65 -6.46 16.60
C ASP A 85 -12.11 -6.41 15.13
N ILE A 86 -11.19 -6.41 14.17
CA ILE A 86 -11.52 -6.36 12.74
C ILE A 86 -12.12 -7.70 12.30
N ILE A 87 -11.53 -8.80 12.77
CA ILE A 87 -12.01 -10.15 12.46
C ILE A 87 -13.34 -10.44 13.15
N ASP A 88 -13.51 -9.99 14.39
CA ASP A 88 -14.74 -10.18 15.17
C ASP A 88 -15.89 -9.38 14.57
N GLY A 89 -15.68 -8.11 14.22
CA GLY A 89 -16.71 -7.33 13.52
C GLY A 89 -17.11 -7.94 12.16
N MET A 90 -16.17 -8.57 11.45
CA MET A 90 -16.49 -9.33 10.23
C MET A 90 -17.24 -10.63 10.55
N SER A 91 -16.94 -11.29 11.67
CA SER A 91 -17.64 -12.50 12.12
C SER A 91 -19.10 -12.21 12.48
N ASP A 92 -19.36 -11.11 13.20
CA ASP A 92 -20.71 -10.65 13.54
C ASP A 92 -21.53 -10.36 12.26
N THR A 93 -20.87 -9.78 11.25
CA THR A 93 -21.47 -9.55 9.93
C THR A 93 -21.82 -10.88 9.25
N PHE A 94 -20.93 -11.87 9.29
CA PHE A 94 -21.17 -13.20 8.72
C PHE A 94 -22.34 -13.90 9.40
N GLU A 95 -22.48 -13.77 10.72
CA GLU A 95 -23.62 -14.32 11.47
C GLU A 95 -24.95 -13.65 11.11
N THR A 96 -24.94 -12.33 10.95
CA THR A 96 -26.18 -11.57 10.75
C THR A 96 -26.70 -11.68 9.33
N ILE A 97 -25.84 -11.52 8.33
CA ILE A 97 -26.24 -11.40 6.92
C ILE A 97 -25.48 -12.34 5.98
N GLY A 98 -24.57 -13.17 6.50
CA GLY A 98 -23.68 -14.00 5.69
C GLY A 98 -22.58 -13.21 4.99
N MET A 99 -21.84 -13.89 4.13
CA MET A 99 -20.81 -13.27 3.30
C MET A 99 -21.43 -12.65 2.05
N LEU A 100 -21.76 -11.35 2.11
CA LEU A 100 -22.37 -10.62 0.99
C LEU A 100 -21.52 -10.58 -0.28
N THR A 101 -20.20 -10.51 -0.13
CA THR A 101 -19.27 -10.42 -1.25
C THR A 101 -18.16 -11.44 -1.02
N PRO A 102 -18.01 -12.43 -1.91
CA PRO A 102 -16.94 -13.42 -1.76
C PRO A 102 -15.57 -12.78 -1.99
N PRO A 103 -14.49 -13.30 -1.35
CA PRO A 103 -13.14 -12.94 -1.70
C PRO A 103 -12.86 -13.27 -3.17
N ARG A 104 -12.04 -12.43 -3.82
CA ARG A 104 -11.65 -12.64 -5.22
C ARG A 104 -10.33 -13.38 -5.26
N CYS A 105 -10.29 -14.46 -6.02
CA CYS A 105 -9.13 -15.31 -6.17
C CYS A 105 -8.71 -15.46 -7.63
N TYR A 106 -7.44 -15.80 -7.83
CA TYR A 106 -6.93 -16.27 -9.10
C TYR A 106 -7.52 -17.65 -9.43
N PRO A 107 -7.48 -18.07 -10.71
CA PRO A 107 -7.77 -19.45 -11.08
C PRO A 107 -6.84 -20.40 -10.32
N ARG A 108 -7.35 -21.60 -10.06
CA ARG A 108 -6.62 -22.60 -9.27
C ARG A 108 -5.25 -22.92 -9.87
N ASP A 109 -4.24 -22.93 -9.01
CA ASP A 109 -2.90 -23.43 -9.32
C ASP A 109 -2.58 -24.71 -8.53
N ARG A 110 -1.30 -25.08 -8.46
CA ARG A 110 -0.82 -26.28 -7.73
C ARG A 110 -1.06 -26.21 -6.22
N ARG A 111 -1.07 -25.01 -5.63
CA ARG A 111 -1.30 -24.78 -4.19
C ARG A 111 -2.80 -24.62 -3.89
N GLY A 112 -3.56 -24.09 -4.84
CA GLY A 112 -5.00 -23.88 -4.73
C GLY A 112 -5.41 -22.52 -5.29
N TYR A 113 -6.29 -21.80 -4.60
CA TYR A 113 -6.79 -20.49 -5.00
C TYR A 113 -6.03 -19.39 -4.27
N GLN A 114 -5.24 -18.64 -5.01
CA GLN A 114 -4.54 -17.47 -4.47
C GLN A 114 -5.53 -16.31 -4.26
N ILE A 115 -5.56 -15.73 -3.08
CA ILE A 115 -6.35 -14.54 -2.77
C ILE A 115 -5.74 -13.32 -3.47
N TRP A 116 -6.59 -12.58 -4.17
CA TRP A 116 -6.27 -11.26 -4.69
C TRP A 116 -6.86 -10.15 -3.82
N LEU A 117 -8.13 -10.30 -3.41
CA LEU A 117 -8.86 -9.33 -2.59
C LEU A 117 -9.75 -10.05 -1.58
N GLY A 118 -9.96 -9.44 -0.41
CA GLY A 118 -10.87 -9.96 0.61
C GLY A 118 -10.24 -10.95 1.60
N GLU A 119 -8.94 -10.82 1.89
CA GLU A 119 -8.25 -11.69 2.85
C GLU A 119 -8.91 -11.74 4.23
N THR A 120 -9.44 -10.62 4.72
CA THR A 120 -10.18 -10.54 6.00
C THR A 120 -11.33 -11.54 6.05
N ARG A 121 -12.03 -11.77 4.93
CA ARG A 121 -13.15 -12.73 4.85
C ARG A 121 -12.67 -14.16 5.00
N VAL A 122 -11.56 -14.51 4.35
CA VAL A 122 -10.96 -15.84 4.46
C VAL A 122 -10.46 -16.09 5.88
N ARG A 123 -9.81 -15.10 6.50
CA ARG A 123 -9.37 -15.18 7.90
C ARG A 123 -10.53 -15.33 8.87
N THR A 124 -11.61 -14.58 8.65
CA THR A 124 -12.83 -14.65 9.46
C THR A 124 -13.48 -16.03 9.36
N ALA A 125 -13.66 -16.55 8.14
CA ALA A 125 -14.20 -17.89 7.92
C ALA A 125 -13.35 -18.97 8.62
N ARG A 126 -12.01 -18.83 8.58
CA ARG A 126 -11.10 -19.71 9.34
C ARG A 126 -11.29 -19.59 10.86
N LYS A 127 -11.37 -18.37 11.39
CA LYS A 127 -11.58 -18.14 12.85
C LYS A 127 -12.90 -18.77 13.32
N ARG A 128 -13.94 -18.71 12.48
CA ARG A 128 -15.26 -19.33 12.71
C ARG A 128 -15.26 -20.86 12.61
N GLY A 129 -14.20 -21.45 12.06
CA GLY A 129 -14.12 -22.90 11.82
C GLY A 129 -14.90 -23.36 10.59
N ASP A 130 -15.19 -22.46 9.64
CA ASP A 130 -15.86 -22.83 8.40
C ASP A 130 -14.98 -23.78 7.58
N THR A 131 -15.55 -24.88 7.09
CA THR A 131 -14.81 -25.86 6.26
C THR A 131 -14.78 -25.46 4.79
N HIS A 132 -15.74 -24.65 4.35
CA HIS A 132 -15.89 -24.22 2.97
C HIS A 132 -16.20 -22.73 2.90
N ILE A 133 -15.75 -22.10 1.83
CA ILE A 133 -15.97 -20.68 1.56
C ILE A 133 -16.35 -20.49 0.09
N ASP A 134 -17.30 -19.58 -0.16
CA ASP A 134 -17.64 -19.15 -1.52
C ASP A 134 -16.58 -18.13 -1.98
N ILE A 135 -15.95 -18.37 -3.12
CA ILE A 135 -14.94 -17.49 -3.71
C ILE A 135 -15.37 -17.07 -5.11
N TYR A 136 -15.00 -15.85 -5.52
CA TYR A 136 -15.09 -15.42 -6.91
C TYR A 136 -13.77 -15.75 -7.62
N VAL A 137 -13.83 -16.61 -8.63
CA VAL A 137 -12.66 -16.95 -9.47
C VAL A 137 -12.64 -16.00 -10.66
N GLY A 138 -11.63 -15.14 -10.70
CA GLY A 138 -11.45 -14.15 -11.76
C GLY A 138 -10.12 -14.29 -12.49
N LYS A 139 -9.88 -13.41 -13.47
CA LYS A 139 -8.56 -13.15 -14.07
C LYS A 139 -7.97 -11.81 -13.61
N PRO A 140 -7.54 -11.68 -12.34
CA PRO A 140 -6.84 -10.48 -11.92
C PRO A 140 -5.49 -10.28 -12.61
N PRO A 141 -4.94 -9.06 -12.56
CA PRO A 141 -3.64 -8.77 -13.15
C PRO A 141 -2.55 -9.73 -12.66
N ARG A 142 -1.72 -10.20 -13.59
CA ARG A 142 -0.59 -11.09 -13.26
C ARG A 142 0.66 -10.31 -12.90
N GLU A 143 0.83 -9.09 -13.39
CA GLU A 143 1.98 -8.25 -13.05
C GLU A 143 1.92 -7.78 -11.60
N ARG A 144 3.02 -7.93 -10.86
CA ARG A 144 3.10 -7.56 -9.44
C ARG A 144 2.68 -6.10 -9.17
N LYS A 145 3.13 -5.18 -10.02
CA LYS A 145 2.76 -3.76 -9.99
C LYS A 145 1.25 -3.55 -10.03
N GLU A 146 0.58 -4.20 -10.98
CA GLU A 146 -0.86 -4.07 -11.19
C GLU A 146 -1.66 -4.73 -10.05
N ARG A 147 -1.15 -5.81 -9.46
CA ARG A 147 -1.73 -6.42 -8.26
C ARG A 147 -1.72 -5.45 -7.08
N ILE A 148 -0.56 -4.85 -6.78
CA ILE A 148 -0.40 -3.88 -5.69
C ILE A 148 -1.33 -2.69 -5.91
N ILE A 149 -1.38 -2.16 -7.13
CA ILE A 149 -2.29 -1.07 -7.51
C ILE A 149 -3.75 -1.45 -7.24
N GLY A 150 -4.18 -2.63 -7.69
CA GLY A 150 -5.56 -3.11 -7.48
C GLY A 150 -5.91 -3.27 -6.01
N GLN A 151 -5.00 -3.86 -5.22
CA GLN A 151 -5.18 -4.01 -3.77
C GLN A 151 -5.23 -2.65 -3.05
N LEU A 152 -4.36 -1.71 -3.40
CA LEU A 152 -4.39 -0.37 -2.83
C LEU A 152 -5.69 0.36 -3.14
N ILE A 153 -6.16 0.31 -4.39
CA ILE A 153 -7.41 0.96 -4.79
C ILE A 153 -8.58 0.43 -3.97
N GLU A 154 -8.72 -0.88 -3.86
CA GLU A 154 -9.82 -1.50 -3.12
C GLU A 154 -9.76 -1.15 -1.63
N ASN A 155 -8.58 -1.25 -1.00
CA ASN A 155 -8.44 -0.96 0.41
C ASN A 155 -8.62 0.54 0.73
N LEU A 156 -8.17 1.44 -0.15
CA LEU A 156 -8.37 2.89 -0.01
C LEU A 156 -9.84 3.31 -0.20
N GLN A 157 -10.59 2.59 -1.05
CA GLN A 157 -12.04 2.80 -1.20
C GLN A 157 -12.81 2.33 0.04
N GLN A 158 -12.36 1.25 0.67
CA GLN A 158 -12.94 0.74 1.91
C GLN A 158 -12.44 1.46 3.16
N SER A 159 -11.52 2.43 3.02
CA SER A 159 -10.84 3.10 4.14
C SER A 159 -10.21 2.13 5.16
N GLY A 160 -9.83 0.94 4.68
CA GLY A 160 -9.43 -0.16 5.55
C GLY A 160 -7.93 -0.26 5.79
N LEU A 161 -7.08 0.37 4.97
CA LEU A 161 -5.62 0.25 5.08
C LEU A 161 -5.07 1.26 6.08
N LYS A 162 -4.19 0.83 6.98
CA LYS A 162 -3.52 1.75 7.89
C LYS A 162 -2.59 2.73 7.13
N PRO A 163 -2.33 3.93 7.67
CA PRO A 163 -1.46 4.91 7.03
C PRO A 163 -0.06 4.41 6.68
N LEU A 164 0.57 3.65 7.60
CA LEU A 164 1.93 3.13 7.40
C LEU A 164 1.97 2.06 6.30
N ALA A 165 0.96 1.19 6.24
CA ALA A 165 0.83 0.21 5.15
C ALA A 165 0.65 0.91 3.79
N THR A 166 -0.20 1.94 3.73
CA THR A 166 -0.37 2.77 2.52
C THR A 166 0.95 3.44 2.11
N ALA A 167 1.69 4.00 3.07
CA ALA A 167 2.99 4.61 2.83
C ALA A 167 3.99 3.60 2.25
N LYS A 168 4.03 2.38 2.81
CA LYS A 168 4.93 1.31 2.36
C LYS A 168 4.65 0.94 0.90
N SER A 169 3.38 0.76 0.54
CA SER A 169 3.04 0.44 -0.85
C SER A 169 3.32 1.60 -1.81
N PHE A 170 3.14 2.86 -1.40
CA PHE A 170 3.54 4.01 -2.22
C PHE A 170 5.05 4.08 -2.42
N TYR A 171 5.83 3.78 -1.37
CA TYR A 171 7.28 3.70 -1.45
C TYR A 171 7.70 2.63 -2.46
N GLU A 172 7.10 1.45 -2.36
CA GLU A 172 7.34 0.34 -3.28
C GLU A 172 6.99 0.69 -4.74
N LEU A 173 5.82 1.30 -4.99
CA LEU A 173 5.43 1.80 -6.32
C LEU A 173 6.44 2.81 -6.88
N LYS A 174 6.99 3.66 -6.03
CA LYS A 174 7.97 4.66 -6.43
C LYS A 174 9.35 4.06 -6.72
N HIS A 175 9.84 3.17 -5.85
CA HIS A 175 11.22 2.70 -5.87
C HIS A 175 11.43 1.40 -6.65
N GLU A 176 10.48 0.47 -6.63
CA GLU A 176 10.59 -0.79 -7.38
C GLU A 176 10.02 -0.65 -8.80
N PHE A 177 8.98 0.17 -8.97
CA PHE A 177 8.28 0.31 -10.24
C PHE A 177 8.50 1.67 -10.93
N ASN A 178 9.39 2.51 -10.38
CA ASN A 178 9.78 3.81 -10.93
C ASN A 178 8.59 4.76 -11.21
N MET A 179 7.49 4.64 -10.46
CA MET A 179 6.34 5.53 -10.63
C MET A 179 6.60 6.88 -9.97
N THR A 180 6.26 7.97 -10.67
CA THR A 180 6.30 9.31 -10.07
C THR A 180 5.16 9.48 -9.06
N GLY A 181 5.32 10.40 -8.11
CA GLY A 181 4.24 10.73 -7.17
C GLY A 181 2.96 11.20 -7.87
N GLU A 182 3.07 11.85 -9.02
CA GLU A 182 1.94 12.26 -9.86
C GLU A 182 1.24 11.08 -10.52
N GLN A 183 2.00 10.10 -11.04
CA GLN A 183 1.45 8.87 -11.60
C GLN A 183 0.70 8.08 -10.52
N ILE A 184 1.31 7.89 -9.35
CA ILE A 184 0.67 7.19 -8.22
C ILE A 184 -0.63 7.92 -7.84
N ALA A 185 -0.58 9.25 -7.68
CA ALA A 185 -1.75 10.06 -7.32
C ALA A 185 -2.88 9.91 -8.34
N LYS A 186 -2.57 9.99 -9.63
CA LYS A 186 -3.52 9.81 -10.72
C LYS A 186 -4.14 8.39 -10.70
N THR A 187 -3.32 7.36 -10.56
CA THR A 187 -3.79 5.96 -10.53
C THR A 187 -4.68 5.69 -9.31
N MET A 188 -4.35 6.28 -8.16
CA MET A 188 -5.15 6.13 -6.92
C MET A 188 -6.39 7.04 -6.88
N GLY A 189 -6.56 7.97 -7.83
CA GLY A 189 -7.62 8.96 -7.78
C GLY A 189 -7.51 9.90 -6.56
N LYS A 190 -6.29 10.21 -6.12
CA LYS A 190 -6.02 11.05 -4.94
C LYS A 190 -5.17 12.27 -5.32
N PRO A 191 -5.19 13.35 -4.52
CA PRO A 191 -4.28 14.48 -4.72
C PRO A 191 -2.80 14.07 -4.60
N THR A 192 -1.91 14.76 -5.31
CA THR A 192 -0.46 14.55 -5.19
C THR A 192 0.03 14.78 -3.75
N SER A 193 -0.61 15.70 -3.03
CA SER A 193 -0.35 15.95 -1.61
C SER A 193 -0.70 14.77 -0.70
N PHE A 194 -1.65 13.92 -1.08
CA PHE A 194 -1.96 12.70 -0.34
C PHE A 194 -0.78 11.72 -0.42
N VAL A 195 -0.27 11.48 -1.63
CA VAL A 195 0.88 10.59 -1.86
C VAL A 195 2.13 11.12 -1.17
N SER A 196 2.42 12.42 -1.29
CA SER A 196 3.63 13.02 -0.70
C SER A 196 3.63 12.95 0.84
N LYS A 197 2.48 13.16 1.48
CA LYS A 197 2.34 13.04 2.94
C LYS A 197 2.54 11.61 3.42
N HIS A 198 1.97 10.62 2.72
CA HIS A 198 2.16 9.21 3.05
C HIS A 198 3.62 8.78 2.88
N LEU A 199 4.26 9.15 1.77
CA LEU A 199 5.69 8.84 1.55
C LEU A 199 6.58 9.42 2.67
N ARG A 200 6.21 10.58 3.22
CA ARG A 200 6.93 11.19 4.35
C ARG A 200 6.81 10.41 5.66
N LEU A 201 5.86 9.48 5.78
CA LEU A 201 5.74 8.59 6.93
C LEU A 201 6.81 7.49 6.96
N ILE A 202 7.42 7.16 5.83
CA ILE A 202 8.45 6.09 5.75
C ILE A 202 9.70 6.47 6.54
N ASP A 203 10.15 7.71 6.36
CA ASP A 203 11.33 8.25 7.03
C ASP A 203 10.95 9.09 8.26
N ALA A 204 9.75 8.88 8.79
CA ALA A 204 9.28 9.63 9.95
C ALA A 204 10.08 9.25 11.20
N PRO A 205 10.39 10.23 12.07
CA PRO A 205 10.96 9.97 13.39
C PRO A 205 10.15 8.94 14.17
N GLU A 206 10.81 8.02 14.88
CA GLU A 206 10.16 6.87 15.55
C GLU A 206 9.11 7.31 16.57
N ASN A 207 9.32 8.44 17.26
CA ASN A 207 8.34 9.01 18.18
C ASN A 207 6.99 9.33 17.49
N VAL A 208 7.00 9.77 16.22
CA VAL A 208 5.79 10.01 15.42
C VAL A 208 5.25 8.71 14.81
N THR A 209 6.12 7.86 14.26
CA THR A 209 5.72 6.56 13.70
C THR A 209 5.04 5.67 14.74
N ALA A 210 5.52 5.70 15.99
CA ALA A 210 4.92 4.98 17.10
C ALA A 210 3.49 5.45 17.41
N LEU A 211 3.14 6.72 17.20
CA LEU A 211 1.75 7.17 17.38
C LEU A 211 0.78 6.52 16.38
N LEU A 212 1.24 6.31 15.14
CA LEU A 212 0.46 5.63 14.09
C LEU A 212 0.41 4.12 14.35
N ARG A 213 1.53 3.51 14.75
CA ARG A 213 1.64 2.08 15.04
C ARG A 213 0.79 1.68 16.24
N ASP A 214 0.87 2.45 17.32
CA ASP A 214 0.14 2.22 18.56
C ASP A 214 -1.32 2.71 18.49
N LYS A 215 -1.78 3.15 17.31
CA LYS A 215 -3.14 3.65 17.06
C LYS A 215 -3.58 4.84 17.91
N VAL A 216 -2.63 5.59 18.47
CA VAL A 216 -2.92 6.86 19.15
C VAL A 216 -3.53 7.85 18.16
N THR A 217 -3.14 7.77 16.88
CA THR A 217 -3.77 8.51 15.79
C THR A 217 -3.73 7.71 14.50
N SER A 218 -4.71 7.94 13.62
CA SER A 218 -4.70 7.49 12.22
C SER A 218 -4.60 8.68 11.25
N ASP A 219 -4.40 9.88 11.79
CA ASP A 219 -4.44 11.12 11.05
C ASP A 219 -3.10 11.45 10.40
N VAL A 220 -3.04 11.24 9.08
CA VAL A 220 -1.84 11.49 8.27
C VAL A 220 -1.43 12.96 8.23
N ASP A 221 -2.39 13.89 8.27
CA ASP A 221 -2.07 15.32 8.24
C ASP A 221 -1.44 15.78 9.56
N LEU A 222 -1.94 15.23 10.67
CA LEU A 222 -1.38 15.46 12.00
C LEU A 222 0.04 14.89 12.09
N ALA A 223 0.22 13.62 11.73
CA ALA A 223 1.53 12.97 11.72
C ALA A 223 2.52 13.71 10.82
N TYR A 224 2.10 14.10 9.61
CA TYR A 224 2.91 14.89 8.70
C TYR A 224 3.35 16.23 9.31
N THR A 225 2.46 16.92 10.03
CA THR A 225 2.79 18.18 10.69
C THR A 225 3.76 17.96 11.85
N LEU A 226 3.60 16.89 12.64
CA LEU A 226 4.54 16.52 13.70
C LEU A 226 5.93 16.24 13.15
N ILE A 227 6.05 15.56 12.00
CA ILE A 227 7.34 15.35 11.33
C ILE A 227 8.00 16.70 11.03
N GLN A 228 7.25 17.68 10.50
CA GLN A 228 7.78 19.01 10.22
C GLN A 228 8.20 19.78 11.48
N VAL A 229 7.48 19.60 12.60
CA VAL A 229 7.89 20.16 13.89
C VAL A 229 9.19 19.51 14.35
N ASN A 230 9.27 18.17 14.30
CA ASN A 230 10.45 17.41 14.74
C ASN A 230 11.71 17.81 13.96
N GLU A 231 11.61 18.02 12.65
CA GLU A 231 12.72 18.50 11.81
C GLU A 231 13.24 19.88 12.21
N LYS A 232 12.40 20.72 12.83
CA LYS A 232 12.76 22.09 13.21
C LYS A 232 13.07 22.25 14.70
N SER A 233 12.41 21.48 15.54
CA SER A 233 12.51 21.49 17.00
C SER A 233 12.08 20.12 17.54
N PRO A 234 13.03 19.18 17.72
CA PRO A 234 12.75 17.87 18.28
C PRO A 234 12.09 17.92 19.67
N GLU A 235 12.55 18.84 20.53
CA GLU A 235 12.00 19.00 21.90
C GLU A 235 10.52 19.37 21.90
N GLU A 236 10.09 20.29 21.03
CA GLU A 236 8.67 20.66 20.92
C GLU A 236 7.85 19.52 20.32
N ALA A 237 8.42 18.76 19.38
CA ALA A 237 7.76 17.57 18.85
C ALA A 237 7.56 16.49 19.92
N GLU A 238 8.55 16.24 20.77
CA GLU A 238 8.43 15.29 21.88
C GLU A 238 7.32 15.68 22.86
N LYS A 239 7.20 16.96 23.21
CA LYS A 239 6.10 17.46 24.05
C LYS A 239 4.74 17.22 23.41
N LEU A 240 4.62 17.47 22.10
CA LEU A 240 3.37 17.23 21.37
C LEU A 240 3.03 15.75 21.25
N VAL A 241 4.04 14.89 21.07
CA VAL A 241 3.86 13.42 21.04
C VAL A 241 3.40 12.91 22.41
N ALA A 242 3.98 13.41 23.50
CA ALA A 242 3.55 13.08 24.86
C ALA A 242 2.09 13.53 25.10
N ALA A 243 1.76 14.78 24.75
CA ALA A 243 0.39 15.30 24.85
C ALA A 243 -0.60 14.49 23.99
N ALA A 244 -0.20 14.03 22.80
CA ALA A 244 -1.03 13.19 21.95
C ALA A 244 -1.39 11.85 22.63
N ARG A 245 -0.47 11.26 23.40
CA ARG A 245 -0.71 10.01 24.15
C ARG A 245 -1.57 10.20 25.39
N GLU A 246 -1.43 11.34 26.08
CA GLU A 246 -2.13 11.58 27.34
C GLU A 246 -3.55 12.13 27.15
N SER A 247 -3.70 13.18 26.35
CA SER A 247 -4.96 13.93 26.21
C SER A 247 -5.49 14.00 24.78
N GLY A 248 -4.76 13.42 23.82
CA GLY A 248 -4.98 13.65 22.40
C GLY A 248 -4.53 15.06 21.98
N ILE A 249 -4.42 15.26 20.67
CA ILE A 249 -4.06 16.56 20.10
C ILE A 249 -4.76 16.81 18.77
N SER A 250 -5.13 18.06 18.52
CA SER A 250 -5.73 18.49 17.26
C SER A 250 -4.69 18.97 16.24
N ARG A 251 -5.03 18.88 14.96
CA ARG A 251 -4.23 19.44 13.86
C ARG A 251 -3.91 20.92 14.06
N SER A 252 -4.86 21.68 14.60
CA SER A 252 -4.70 23.13 14.83
C SER A 252 -3.63 23.43 15.88
N GLN A 253 -3.60 22.68 16.98
CA GLN A 253 -2.59 22.84 18.03
C GLN A 253 -1.17 22.55 17.51
N VAL A 254 -1.00 21.42 16.80
CA VAL A 254 0.30 21.06 16.21
C VAL A 254 0.73 22.13 15.18
N LYS A 255 -0.20 22.62 14.37
CA LYS A 255 0.07 23.68 13.38
C LYS A 255 0.49 25.00 14.04
N ALA A 256 -0.17 25.40 15.13
CA ALA A 256 0.19 26.61 15.87
C ALA A 256 1.63 26.56 16.40
N VAL A 257 2.04 25.41 16.95
CA VAL A 257 3.43 25.20 17.40
C VAL A 257 4.39 25.22 16.22
N LEU A 258 4.06 24.57 15.10
CA LEU A 258 4.88 24.60 13.88
C LEU A 258 5.10 26.04 13.39
N ASP A 259 4.06 26.86 13.37
CA ASP A 259 4.15 28.25 12.92
C ASP A 259 4.97 29.11 13.90
N ALA A 260 4.86 28.85 15.21
CA ALA A 260 5.70 29.50 16.22
C ALA A 260 7.18 29.12 16.08
N VAL A 261 7.50 27.84 15.86
CA VAL A 261 8.88 27.36 15.64
C VAL A 261 9.47 27.94 14.35
N LYS A 262 8.68 28.02 13.27
CA LYS A 262 9.11 28.67 12.01
C LYS A 262 9.46 30.15 12.20
N ASN A 263 8.75 30.85 13.09
CA ASN A 263 9.01 32.26 13.36
C ASN A 263 10.21 32.48 14.30
N LYS A 264 10.46 31.60 15.27
CA LYS A 264 11.65 31.66 16.14
C LYS A 264 12.96 31.49 15.36
N ASN A 265 13.03 30.52 14.44
CA ASN A 265 14.25 30.27 13.65
C ASN A 265 14.58 31.39 12.64
N LYS A 266 13.67 32.33 12.37
CA LYS A 266 13.98 33.54 11.60
C LYS A 266 14.72 34.61 12.44
N GLY A 267 14.74 34.48 13.77
CA GLY A 267 15.33 35.45 14.69
C GLY A 267 16.79 35.17 15.11
N GLU A 268 17.33 33.97 14.89
CA GLU A 268 18.65 33.56 15.44
C GLU A 268 19.84 33.74 14.48
N ILE A 269 19.65 34.18 13.24
CA ILE A 269 20.75 34.61 12.37
C ILE A 269 21.01 36.11 12.56
N SER A 270 21.60 36.49 13.69
CA SER A 270 22.30 37.77 13.78
C SER A 270 23.30 37.79 14.94
N HIS A 271 24.59 37.71 14.62
CA HIS A 271 25.61 38.70 15.01
C HIS A 271 27.03 38.26 14.61
N ALA A 272 27.36 38.40 13.32
CA ALA A 272 28.70 38.82 12.92
C ALA A 272 28.53 40.13 12.13
N LYS A 273 29.06 41.23 12.69
CA LYS A 273 29.02 42.56 12.08
C LYS A 273 29.80 42.56 10.76
N SER A 274 29.10 42.37 9.64
CA SER A 274 29.52 42.90 8.35
C SER A 274 28.62 44.09 8.02
N LYS A 275 29.25 45.26 7.85
CA LYS A 275 28.62 46.46 7.31
C LYS A 275 28.14 46.13 5.89
N ALA A 276 26.87 45.74 5.77
CA ALA A 276 26.12 45.76 4.53
C ALA A 276 24.78 46.45 4.83
N GLN A 277 24.48 47.49 4.07
CA GLN A 277 23.35 48.38 4.27
C GLN A 277 22.03 47.60 4.23
N ASN A 278 21.30 47.66 5.34
CA ASN A 278 20.05 46.95 5.55
C ASN A 278 18.95 47.58 4.69
N LYS A 279 18.63 46.93 3.55
CA LYS A 279 17.35 47.16 2.85
C LYS A 279 16.24 46.63 3.74
N LYS A 280 15.37 47.54 4.22
CA LYS A 280 14.14 47.19 4.93
C LYS A 280 13.29 46.23 4.07
N PRO A 281 12.78 45.11 4.61
CA PRO A 281 11.68 44.39 4.00
C PRO A 281 10.46 45.33 4.00
N THR A 282 9.90 45.59 2.82
CA THR A 282 8.65 46.33 2.68
C THR A 282 7.54 45.56 3.40
N LYS A 283 6.85 46.23 4.32
CA LYS A 283 5.56 45.80 4.90
C LYS A 283 4.64 45.31 3.77
N PRO A 284 3.84 44.23 3.95
CA PRO A 284 2.65 44.06 3.13
C PRO A 284 1.79 45.31 3.32
N LEU A 285 1.34 45.89 2.22
CA LEU A 285 0.63 47.16 2.18
C LEU A 285 -0.78 46.97 2.79
N GLY A 286 -0.85 46.96 4.13
CA GLY A 286 -2.08 47.23 4.85
C GLY A 286 -2.32 48.73 4.83
N SER A 287 -3.43 49.13 4.21
CA SER A 287 -4.19 50.36 4.45
C SER A 287 -3.35 51.63 4.64
N ASN A 288 -2.72 52.11 3.56
CA ASN A 288 -2.42 53.53 3.41
C ASN A 288 -3.29 54.05 2.27
N SER A 289 -4.19 54.96 2.60
CA SER A 289 -5.22 55.56 1.74
C SER A 289 -4.69 56.46 0.61
N ASP A 290 -3.39 56.40 0.26
CA ASP A 290 -2.75 57.32 -0.69
C ASP A 290 -1.79 56.65 -1.69
N VAL A 291 -1.88 55.33 -1.89
CA VAL A 291 -1.13 54.65 -2.97
C VAL A 291 -2.00 54.59 -4.22
N LYS A 292 -1.64 55.40 -5.22
CA LYS A 292 -2.25 55.38 -6.56
C LYS A 292 -2.01 54.01 -7.18
N THR A 293 -3.02 53.15 -7.13
CA THR A 293 -2.91 51.77 -7.59
C THR A 293 -3.42 51.69 -9.01
N TRP A 294 -2.59 51.21 -9.94
CA TRP A 294 -3.01 51.06 -11.33
C TRP A 294 -3.81 49.77 -11.49
N GLN A 295 -5.02 49.92 -12.03
CA GLN A 295 -5.95 48.83 -12.33
C GLN A 295 -6.01 48.62 -13.84
N VAL A 296 -5.93 47.37 -14.28
CA VAL A 296 -6.10 47.02 -15.70
C VAL A 296 -7.60 46.93 -16.00
N VAL A 297 -8.06 47.74 -16.94
CA VAL A 297 -9.45 47.75 -17.41
C VAL A 297 -9.57 46.83 -18.61
N VAL A 298 -10.51 45.89 -18.52
CA VAL A 298 -10.82 44.91 -19.57
C VAL A 298 -12.27 45.03 -19.99
N GLU A 299 -12.57 44.59 -21.21
CA GLU A 299 -13.93 44.47 -21.75
C GLU A 299 -14.25 43.00 -22.00
N ILE A 300 -15.47 42.62 -21.61
CA ILE A 300 -16.09 41.30 -21.77
C ILE A 300 -17.54 41.57 -22.20
N ASP A 301 -17.98 41.03 -23.33
CA ASP A 301 -19.36 41.18 -23.84
C ASP A 301 -19.88 42.64 -23.80
N ASP A 302 -19.08 43.57 -24.32
CA ASP A 302 -19.34 45.03 -24.33
C ASP A 302 -19.51 45.70 -22.95
N GLN A 303 -19.17 44.98 -21.87
CA GLN A 303 -19.15 45.49 -20.50
C GLN A 303 -17.71 45.63 -19.98
N GLN A 304 -17.45 46.71 -19.23
CA GLN A 304 -16.12 46.97 -18.67
C GLN A 304 -15.99 46.38 -17.26
N GLY A 305 -14.80 45.86 -16.98
CA GLY A 305 -14.41 45.36 -15.67
C GLY A 305 -12.95 45.63 -15.36
N VAL A 306 -12.53 45.29 -14.15
CA VAL A 306 -11.15 45.42 -13.69
C VAL A 306 -10.59 44.07 -13.25
N ILE A 307 -9.39 43.73 -13.71
CA ILE A 307 -8.69 42.53 -13.26
C ILE A 307 -8.30 42.68 -11.78
N MET A 308 -8.64 41.66 -11.00
CA MET A 308 -8.26 41.52 -9.60
C MET A 308 -6.89 40.83 -9.51
N THR A 309 -5.85 41.58 -9.13
CA THR A 309 -4.46 41.09 -9.06
C THR A 309 -4.07 40.53 -7.69
N ASP A 310 -4.95 40.69 -6.70
CA ASP A 310 -4.81 40.21 -5.32
C ASP A 310 -5.42 38.82 -5.09
N ARG A 311 -6.08 38.24 -6.12
CA ARG A 311 -6.76 36.95 -6.05
C ARG A 311 -6.14 35.94 -7.00
N ALA A 312 -5.86 34.74 -6.49
CA ALA A 312 -5.37 33.63 -7.32
C ALA A 312 -6.47 33.13 -8.28
N PRO A 313 -6.13 32.78 -9.53
CA PRO A 313 -7.09 32.29 -10.50
C PRO A 313 -7.56 30.87 -10.19
N ASP A 314 -8.80 30.54 -10.57
CA ASP A 314 -9.41 29.24 -10.28
C ASP A 314 -8.73 28.08 -11.03
N LYS A 315 -8.22 28.37 -12.24
CA LYS A 315 -7.49 27.44 -13.10
C LYS A 315 -6.41 28.20 -13.89
N ALA A 316 -5.41 27.48 -14.40
CA ALA A 316 -4.41 28.07 -15.29
C ALA A 316 -5.08 28.65 -16.54
N GLY A 317 -4.74 29.88 -16.91
CA GLY A 317 -5.33 30.60 -18.04
C GLY A 317 -6.55 31.46 -17.70
N TYR A 318 -7.06 31.43 -16.47
CA TYR A 318 -8.19 32.25 -16.02
C TYR A 318 -7.72 33.45 -15.20
N VAL A 319 -8.55 34.48 -15.11
CA VAL A 319 -8.36 35.64 -14.22
C VAL A 319 -9.68 36.09 -13.62
N TRP A 320 -9.62 36.64 -12.40
CA TRP A 320 -10.78 37.26 -11.75
C TRP A 320 -10.96 38.69 -12.23
N VAL A 321 -12.19 39.02 -12.64
CA VAL A 321 -12.57 40.35 -13.11
C VAL A 321 -13.76 40.85 -12.28
N LYS A 322 -13.62 42.06 -11.75
CA LYS A 322 -14.70 42.77 -11.06
C LYS A 322 -15.44 43.65 -12.05
N MET A 323 -16.71 43.34 -12.28
CA MET A 323 -17.66 44.08 -13.12
C MET A 323 -18.71 44.77 -12.23
N ASP A 324 -19.54 45.63 -12.81
CA ASP A 324 -20.62 46.32 -12.08
C ASP A 324 -21.67 45.35 -11.52
N ILE A 325 -21.88 44.22 -12.21
CA ILE A 325 -22.84 43.17 -11.84
C ILE A 325 -22.29 42.14 -10.85
N GLY A 326 -20.99 42.17 -10.53
CA GLY A 326 -20.34 41.21 -9.64
C GLY A 326 -18.92 40.83 -10.05
N GLU A 327 -18.38 39.81 -9.39
CA GLU A 327 -17.05 39.26 -9.66
C GLU A 327 -17.18 37.96 -10.45
N ILE A 328 -16.43 37.84 -11.55
CA ILE A 328 -16.45 36.66 -12.41
C ILE A 328 -15.03 36.15 -12.66
N SER A 329 -14.88 34.84 -12.85
CA SER A 329 -13.64 34.22 -13.31
C SER A 329 -13.82 33.85 -14.78
N VAL A 330 -12.95 34.36 -15.64
CA VAL A 330 -13.03 34.24 -17.10
C VAL A 330 -11.68 33.87 -17.69
N GLU A 331 -11.70 33.26 -18.88
CA GLU A 331 -10.48 32.88 -19.57
C GLU A 331 -9.77 34.13 -20.08
N ALA A 332 -8.46 34.24 -19.85
CA ALA A 332 -7.69 35.44 -20.19
C ALA A 332 -7.69 35.72 -21.70
N SER A 333 -7.93 34.71 -22.54
CA SER A 333 -8.06 34.85 -24.00
C SER A 333 -9.35 35.54 -24.45
N GLU A 334 -10.38 35.57 -23.60
CA GLU A 334 -11.67 36.19 -23.91
C GLU A 334 -11.69 37.68 -23.55
N LEU A 335 -10.63 38.18 -22.89
CA LEU A 335 -10.52 39.55 -22.43
C LEU A 335 -9.92 40.47 -23.49
N ARG A 336 -10.56 41.63 -23.67
CA ARG A 336 -9.94 42.73 -24.42
C ARG A 336 -9.46 43.82 -23.46
N VAL A 337 -8.14 44.01 -23.38
CA VAL A 337 -7.56 45.09 -22.55
C VAL A 337 -7.88 46.45 -23.18
N LYS A 338 -8.60 47.30 -22.44
CA LYS A 338 -8.95 48.67 -22.87
C LYS A 338 -7.94 49.70 -22.43
N GLY A 339 -7.23 49.45 -21.32
CA GLY A 339 -6.22 50.36 -20.81
C GLY A 339 -5.97 50.14 -19.31
N MET A 340 -5.35 51.13 -18.68
CA MET A 340 -5.10 51.13 -17.24
C MET A 340 -5.66 52.41 -16.62
N ARG A 341 -6.35 52.30 -15.49
CA ARG A 341 -6.87 53.44 -14.71
C ARG A 341 -6.18 53.49 -13.35
N SER A 342 -5.81 54.68 -12.89
CA SER A 342 -5.27 54.88 -11.55
C SER A 342 -6.42 55.06 -10.56
N GLN A 343 -6.42 54.29 -9.47
CA GLN A 343 -7.37 54.45 -8.37
C GLN A 343 -6.95 55.57 -7.42
#